data_AF-A0AB73KVL8-F1
#
_entry.id   AF-A0AB73KVL8-F1
#
_cell.length_a   1.000
_cell.length_b   1.000
_cell.length_c   1.000
_cell.angle_alpha   90.00
_cell.angle_beta   90.00
_cell.angle_gamma   90.00
#
_symmetry.space_group_name_H-M   'P 1'
#
loop_
_entity.id
_entity.type
_entity.pdbx_description
1 polymer ?
#
loop_
_entity_poly.entity_id
_entity_poly.type
_entity_poly.pdbx_seq_one_letter_code
_entity_poly.pdbx_strand_id
1 'polypeptide(L)'
;MPPEQTEGEPPIRRGRKPEPITDQAGTSHRAWLEPVRTRLFTSGLTLDDLVERSGYSKTRISELLRGAGRYPRWEITYSVIRVLGIPARPMRRLWVAAAREAQKKKDWIEGCIAEVPPSKRPDVRPLDHQGFTDTHQAPYTSYAKALLLTDERAACVVLETFDILWLCWDEALGSSNVQRFAWRLLRARVMARTPHIDNHPLLAAAAFATVAQDRAVDPTARFAQVGESLMLFDAVSRLPDNQMDVTILRYLCGMDTTVAAEVLGVPLASARSDDRHAKRTLTETLNLHDRPGGASL
;
A
#
# COMPACT_ATOMS: atom_id res chain seq x y z
N MET A 1 -33.51 55.37 -13.54
CA MET A 1 -32.92 54.04 -13.87
C MET A 1 -32.35 53.46 -12.59
N PRO A 2 -32.93 52.39 -12.05
CA PRO A 2 -32.34 51.67 -10.92
C PRO A 2 -31.15 50.82 -11.42
N PRO A 3 -30.11 50.61 -10.59
CA PRO A 3 -28.96 49.79 -10.97
C PRO A 3 -29.31 48.30 -10.95
N GLU A 4 -28.84 47.63 -11.99
CA GLU A 4 -28.95 46.21 -12.29
C GLU A 4 -28.20 45.41 -11.23
N GLN A 5 -28.93 44.53 -10.51
CA GLN A 5 -28.35 43.61 -9.55
C GLN A 5 -27.63 42.50 -10.31
N THR A 6 -26.31 42.45 -10.20
CA THR A 6 -25.49 41.34 -10.67
C THR A 6 -25.94 40.05 -9.99
N GLU A 7 -26.55 39.14 -10.76
CA GLU A 7 -26.91 37.79 -10.32
C GLU A 7 -25.63 37.07 -9.88
N GLY A 8 -25.51 36.84 -8.57
CA GLY A 8 -24.44 36.05 -7.98
C GLY A 8 -24.52 34.60 -8.45
N GLU A 9 -23.41 34.09 -8.97
CA GLU A 9 -23.21 32.70 -9.35
C GLU A 9 -23.65 31.77 -8.19
N PRO A 10 -24.50 30.76 -8.46
CA PRO A 10 -25.06 29.95 -7.38
C PRO A 10 -23.96 29.18 -6.65
N PRO A 11 -24.03 29.08 -5.32
CA PRO A 11 -23.00 28.41 -4.54
C PRO A 11 -22.92 26.94 -4.95
N ILE A 12 -21.72 26.50 -5.35
CA ILE A 12 -21.40 25.10 -5.66
C ILE A 12 -21.76 24.26 -4.42
N ARG A 13 -22.90 23.56 -4.48
CA ARG A 13 -23.37 22.68 -3.40
C ARG A 13 -22.44 21.48 -3.29
N ARG A 14 -21.35 21.61 -2.51
CA ARG A 14 -20.49 20.48 -2.16
C ARG A 14 -21.32 19.49 -1.36
N GLY A 15 -21.72 18.39 -2.00
CA GLY A 15 -22.46 17.31 -1.35
C GLY A 15 -21.75 16.81 -0.09
N ARG A 16 -22.50 16.39 0.93
CA ARG A 16 -21.97 15.83 2.19
C ARG A 16 -21.00 14.69 1.87
N LYS A 17 -19.80 14.73 2.45
CA LYS A 17 -18.80 13.65 2.29
C LYS A 17 -19.42 12.32 2.79
N PRO A 18 -19.28 11.20 2.05
CA PRO A 18 -19.65 9.88 2.55
C PRO A 18 -18.98 9.60 3.89
N GLU A 19 -19.65 8.86 4.76
CA GLU A 19 -19.09 8.38 6.02
C GLU A 19 -17.76 7.64 5.81
N PRO A 20 -16.91 7.50 6.84
CA PRO A 20 -15.65 6.76 6.73
C PRO A 20 -15.83 5.33 6.17
N ILE A 21 -14.76 4.78 5.59
CA ILE A 21 -14.76 3.36 5.22
C ILE A 21 -14.90 2.53 6.49
N THR A 22 -15.77 1.53 6.48
CA THR A 22 -16.05 0.71 7.67
C THR A 22 -14.82 -0.08 8.12
N ASP A 23 -14.75 -0.38 9.42
CA ASP A 23 -13.66 -1.19 9.96
C ASP A 23 -13.66 -2.65 9.50
N GLN A 24 -14.82 -3.12 9.02
CA GLN A 24 -15.01 -4.45 8.45
C GLN A 24 -14.40 -4.61 7.05
N ALA A 25 -14.09 -3.51 6.36
CA ALA A 25 -13.45 -3.58 5.06
C ALA A 25 -11.99 -4.05 5.22
N GLY A 26 -11.67 -5.21 4.63
CA GLY A 26 -10.32 -5.75 4.62
C GLY A 26 -9.31 -4.81 3.93
N THR A 27 -8.02 -5.07 4.18
CA THR A 27 -6.90 -4.26 3.67
C THR A 27 -6.95 -4.10 2.15
N SER A 28 -7.30 -5.13 1.41
CA SER A 28 -7.38 -5.11 -0.06
C SER A 28 -8.64 -4.36 -0.54
N HIS A 29 -9.75 -4.46 0.19
CA HIS A 29 -10.97 -3.70 -0.12
C HIS A 29 -10.75 -2.19 0.07
N ARG A 30 -10.15 -1.78 1.19
CA ARG A 30 -9.79 -0.38 1.46
C ARG A 30 -8.87 0.20 0.39
N ALA A 31 -7.92 -0.61 -0.09
CA ALA A 31 -6.90 -0.21 -1.05
C ALA A 31 -7.41 0.44 -2.33
N TRP A 32 -8.51 -0.08 -2.89
CA TRP A 32 -9.11 0.48 -4.10
C TRP A 32 -10.21 1.48 -3.76
N LEU A 33 -10.88 1.35 -2.60
CA LEU A 33 -11.90 2.30 -2.16
C LEU A 33 -11.31 3.68 -1.91
N GLU A 34 -10.12 3.78 -1.34
CA GLU A 34 -9.45 5.04 -1.05
C GLU A 34 -9.24 5.89 -2.33
N PRO A 35 -8.58 5.42 -3.40
CA PRO A 35 -8.47 6.15 -4.65
C PRO A 35 -9.82 6.51 -5.28
N VAL A 36 -10.81 5.60 -5.23
CA VAL A 36 -12.16 5.86 -5.76
C VAL A 36 -12.84 7.01 -5.01
N ARG A 37 -12.76 7.01 -3.68
CA ARG A 37 -13.31 8.09 -2.85
C ARG A 37 -12.55 9.40 -3.08
N THR A 38 -11.22 9.36 -3.14
CA THR A 38 -10.40 10.54 -3.44
C THR A 38 -10.80 11.13 -4.79
N ARG A 39 -10.94 10.31 -5.84
CA ARG A 39 -11.38 10.76 -7.17
C ARG A 39 -12.77 11.38 -7.15
N LEU A 40 -13.73 10.81 -6.41
CA LEU A 40 -15.04 11.42 -6.23
C LEU A 40 -14.90 12.82 -5.61
N PHE A 41 -14.13 12.95 -4.52
CA PHE A 41 -13.95 14.24 -3.84
C PHE A 41 -13.25 15.30 -4.69
N THR A 42 -12.28 14.91 -5.52
CA THR A 42 -11.53 15.84 -6.36
C THR A 42 -12.24 16.16 -7.68
N SER A 43 -13.11 15.27 -8.18
CA SER A 43 -13.88 15.49 -9.41
C SER A 43 -14.97 16.57 -9.30
N GLY A 44 -15.35 16.95 -8.08
CA GLY A 44 -16.49 17.84 -7.82
C GLY A 44 -17.86 17.18 -7.98
N LEU A 45 -17.93 15.91 -8.40
CA LEU A 45 -19.17 15.15 -8.50
C LEU A 45 -19.74 14.83 -7.12
N THR A 46 -21.07 14.83 -7.04
CA THR A 46 -21.83 14.47 -5.85
C THR A 46 -22.29 13.02 -5.91
N LEU A 47 -22.83 12.51 -4.78
CA LEU A 47 -23.51 11.20 -4.79
C LEU A 47 -24.71 11.19 -5.73
N ASP A 48 -25.41 12.31 -5.89
CA ASP A 48 -26.59 12.39 -6.76
C ASP A 48 -26.18 12.34 -8.24
N ASP A 49 -25.04 12.94 -8.61
CA ASP A 49 -24.45 12.75 -9.96
C ASP A 49 -24.10 11.29 -10.23
N LEU A 50 -23.57 10.56 -9.24
CA LEU A 50 -23.30 9.14 -9.38
C LEU A 50 -24.60 8.34 -9.53
N VAL A 51 -25.67 8.67 -8.80
CA VAL A 51 -26.98 8.01 -8.93
C VAL A 51 -27.52 8.17 -10.35
N GLU A 52 -27.56 9.41 -10.85
CA GLU A 52 -28.08 9.71 -12.18
C GLU A 52 -27.31 8.98 -13.29
N ARG A 53 -25.97 8.96 -13.20
CA ARG A 53 -25.12 8.43 -14.27
C ARG A 53 -24.85 6.93 -14.18
N SER A 54 -24.90 6.34 -12.99
CA SER A 54 -24.64 4.91 -12.79
C SER A 54 -25.90 4.04 -12.82
N GLY A 55 -27.08 4.64 -12.64
CA GLY A 55 -28.36 3.93 -12.55
C GLY A 55 -28.60 3.20 -11.22
N TYR A 56 -27.70 3.33 -10.25
CA TYR A 56 -27.85 2.70 -8.92
C TYR A 56 -28.42 3.67 -7.89
N SER A 57 -29.16 3.13 -6.91
CA SER A 57 -29.72 3.94 -5.83
C SER A 57 -28.63 4.58 -4.95
N LYS A 58 -28.94 5.75 -4.36
CA LYS A 58 -28.05 6.47 -3.45
C LYS A 58 -27.55 5.59 -2.31
N THR A 59 -28.43 4.75 -1.76
CA THR A 59 -28.09 3.78 -0.71
C THR A 59 -27.01 2.80 -1.17
N ARG A 60 -27.17 2.19 -2.35
CA ARG A 60 -26.20 1.22 -2.89
C ARG A 60 -24.84 1.86 -3.18
N ILE A 61 -24.82 3.07 -3.72
CA ILE A 61 -23.57 3.80 -3.98
C ILE A 61 -22.89 4.18 -2.65
N SER A 62 -23.66 4.61 -1.66
CA SER A 62 -23.14 4.90 -0.32
C SER A 62 -22.57 3.66 0.37
N GLU A 63 -23.26 2.51 0.29
CA GLU A 63 -22.76 1.23 0.80
C GLU A 63 -21.45 0.82 0.13
N LEU A 64 -21.40 0.91 -1.21
CA LEU A 64 -20.17 0.67 -1.98
C LEU A 64 -19.01 1.54 -1.48
N LEU A 65 -19.20 2.85 -1.42
CA LEU A 65 -18.13 3.80 -1.08
C LEU A 65 -17.67 3.69 0.39
N ARG A 66 -18.49 3.12 1.28
CA ARG A 66 -18.10 2.83 2.66
C ARG A 66 -17.51 1.43 2.83
N GLY A 67 -17.54 0.60 1.78
CA GLY A 67 -17.22 -0.82 1.88
C GLY A 67 -18.12 -1.56 2.88
N ALA A 68 -19.35 -1.10 3.06
CA ALA A 68 -20.29 -1.65 4.03
C ALA A 68 -21.05 -2.85 3.46
N GLY A 69 -21.35 -3.84 4.31
CA GLY A 69 -22.15 -5.00 3.94
C GLY A 69 -21.39 -6.05 3.13
N ARG A 70 -22.08 -6.69 2.17
CA ARG A 70 -21.48 -7.75 1.34
C ARG A 70 -20.53 -7.14 0.31
N TYR A 71 -19.44 -7.85 0.01
CA TYR A 71 -18.50 -7.45 -1.04
C TYR A 71 -19.23 -7.15 -2.36
N PRO A 72 -18.99 -5.97 -2.98
CA PRO A 72 -19.77 -5.49 -4.11
C PRO A 72 -19.55 -6.36 -5.35
N ARG A 73 -20.58 -6.51 -6.18
CA ARG A 73 -20.42 -7.10 -7.52
C ARG A 73 -19.61 -6.18 -8.43
N TRP A 74 -18.95 -6.76 -9.43
CA TRP A 74 -18.14 -5.99 -10.36
C TRP A 74 -18.97 -4.98 -11.17
N GLU A 75 -20.23 -5.29 -11.51
CA GLU A 75 -21.12 -4.41 -12.29
C GLU A 75 -21.31 -3.02 -11.65
N ILE A 76 -21.68 -2.96 -10.38
CA ILE A 76 -21.87 -1.67 -9.67
C ILE A 76 -20.54 -0.92 -9.51
N THR A 77 -19.45 -1.64 -9.21
CA THR A 77 -18.12 -1.05 -9.13
C THR A 77 -17.71 -0.46 -10.48
N TYR A 78 -17.89 -1.21 -11.56
CA TYR A 78 -17.57 -0.80 -12.93
C TYR A 78 -18.37 0.44 -13.33
N SER A 79 -19.67 0.48 -13.04
CA SER A 79 -20.53 1.63 -13.34
C SER A 79 -20.01 2.91 -12.64
N VAL A 80 -19.67 2.83 -11.35
CA VAL A 80 -19.15 3.98 -10.59
C VAL A 80 -17.78 4.44 -11.10
N ILE A 81 -16.83 3.53 -11.32
CA ILE A 81 -15.49 3.92 -11.79
C ILE A 81 -15.51 4.52 -13.19
N ARG A 82 -16.47 4.10 -14.04
CA ARG A 82 -16.67 4.69 -15.38
C ARG A 82 -17.14 6.14 -15.29
N VAL A 83 -18.05 6.45 -14.37
CA VAL A 83 -18.49 7.84 -14.12
C VAL A 83 -17.33 8.71 -13.61
N LEU A 84 -16.46 8.14 -12.78
CA LEU A 84 -15.30 8.83 -12.20
C LEU A 84 -14.07 8.92 -13.13
N GLY A 85 -14.14 8.30 -14.30
CA GLY A 85 -13.02 8.23 -15.25
C GLY A 85 -11.80 7.47 -14.72
N ILE A 86 -12.02 6.48 -13.84
CA ILE A 86 -10.96 5.64 -13.27
C ILE A 86 -10.70 4.46 -14.22
N PRO A 87 -9.43 4.12 -14.50
CA PRO A 87 -9.09 3.04 -15.43
C PRO A 87 -9.58 1.68 -14.91
N ALA A 88 -10.39 0.98 -15.71
CA ALA A 88 -11.04 -0.27 -15.33
C ALA A 88 -10.08 -1.44 -15.18
N ARG A 89 -8.99 -1.50 -15.96
CA ARG A 89 -8.04 -2.62 -15.95
C ARG A 89 -7.28 -2.79 -14.61
N PRO A 90 -6.54 -1.78 -14.08
CA PRO A 90 -5.95 -1.88 -12.74
C PRO A 90 -7.01 -2.03 -11.65
N MET A 91 -8.13 -1.31 -11.79
CA MET A 91 -9.23 -1.39 -10.83
C MET A 91 -9.83 -2.80 -10.72
N ARG A 92 -9.99 -3.51 -11.85
CA ARG A 92 -10.48 -4.90 -11.85
C ARG A 92 -9.51 -5.83 -11.14
N ARG A 93 -8.20 -5.66 -11.31
CA ARG A 93 -7.19 -6.49 -10.60
C ARG A 93 -7.29 -6.29 -9.09
N LEU A 94 -7.39 -5.04 -8.64
CA LEU A 94 -7.59 -4.71 -7.22
C LEU A 94 -8.92 -5.24 -6.68
N TRP A 95 -10.00 -5.12 -7.46
CA TRP A 95 -11.31 -5.67 -7.09
C TRP A 95 -11.27 -7.20 -6.96
N VAL A 96 -10.52 -7.91 -7.82
CA VAL A 96 -10.32 -9.37 -7.71
C VAL A 96 -9.52 -9.72 -6.44
N ALA A 97 -8.46 -8.98 -6.15
CA ALA A 97 -7.66 -9.21 -4.94
C ALA A 97 -8.51 -9.05 -3.67
N ALA A 98 -9.31 -7.97 -3.61
CA ALA A 98 -10.23 -7.73 -2.50
C ALA A 98 -11.39 -8.74 -2.42
N ALA A 99 -11.88 -9.25 -3.56
CA ALA A 99 -12.87 -10.34 -3.56
C ALA A 99 -12.31 -11.63 -2.94
N ARG A 100 -11.04 -11.96 -3.25
CA ARG A 100 -10.35 -13.13 -2.69
C ARG A 100 -10.12 -12.97 -1.20
N GLU A 101 -9.70 -11.78 -0.74
CA GLU A 101 -9.58 -11.45 0.68
C GLU A 101 -10.93 -11.61 1.41
N ALA A 102 -12.04 -11.19 0.78
CA ALA A 102 -13.40 -11.40 1.26
C ALA A 102 -13.92 -12.85 1.07
N GLN A 103 -13.03 -13.81 0.83
CA GLN A 103 -13.29 -15.24 0.66
C GLN A 103 -14.34 -15.57 -0.41
N LYS A 104 -14.40 -14.80 -1.50
CA LYS A 104 -15.26 -15.11 -2.63
C LYS A 104 -14.68 -16.24 -3.47
N LYS A 105 -15.54 -17.19 -3.84
CA LYS A 105 -15.18 -18.33 -4.70
C LYS A 105 -14.78 -17.84 -6.09
N LYS A 106 -13.85 -18.54 -6.72
CA LYS A 106 -13.33 -18.24 -8.07
C LYS A 106 -14.47 -18.09 -9.09
N ASP A 107 -15.39 -19.05 -9.15
CA ASP A 107 -16.51 -19.04 -10.12
C ASP A 107 -17.45 -17.83 -9.92
N TRP A 108 -17.62 -17.38 -8.68
CA TRP A 108 -18.39 -16.17 -8.39
C TRP A 108 -17.71 -14.91 -8.92
N ILE A 109 -16.38 -14.82 -8.75
CA ILE A 109 -15.55 -13.71 -9.25
C ILE A 109 -15.63 -13.68 -10.78
N GLU A 110 -15.43 -14.83 -11.44
CA GLU A 110 -15.48 -14.95 -12.89
C GLU A 110 -16.87 -14.62 -13.44
N GLY A 111 -17.94 -15.10 -12.80
CA GLY A 111 -19.31 -14.74 -13.14
C GLY A 111 -19.58 -13.24 -13.05
N CYS A 112 -19.16 -12.58 -11.96
CA CYS A 112 -19.30 -11.13 -11.80
C CYS A 112 -18.54 -10.35 -12.89
N ILE A 113 -17.36 -10.83 -13.32
CA ILE A 113 -16.59 -10.19 -14.38
C ILE A 113 -17.26 -10.39 -15.74
N ALA A 114 -17.78 -11.59 -16.01
CA ALA A 114 -18.43 -11.93 -17.28
C ALA A 114 -19.75 -11.16 -17.51
N GLU A 115 -20.45 -10.76 -16.44
CA GLU A 115 -21.65 -9.91 -16.50
C GLU A 115 -21.37 -8.52 -17.12
N VAL A 116 -20.12 -8.05 -17.08
CA VAL A 116 -19.73 -6.75 -17.63
C VAL A 116 -18.91 -6.97 -18.91
N PRO A 117 -19.44 -6.60 -20.10
CA PRO A 117 -18.68 -6.70 -21.33
C PRO A 117 -17.36 -5.93 -21.27
N PRO A 118 -16.28 -6.45 -21.86
CA PRO A 118 -15.02 -5.74 -21.92
C PRO A 118 -15.19 -4.37 -22.59
N SER A 119 -14.57 -3.34 -22.02
CA SER A 119 -14.59 -1.99 -22.59
C SER A 119 -14.03 -2.01 -24.02
N LYS A 120 -14.75 -1.38 -24.96
CA LYS A 120 -14.30 -1.22 -26.36
C LYS A 120 -13.05 -0.36 -26.49
N ARG A 121 -12.80 0.54 -25.53
CA ARG A 121 -11.56 1.32 -25.42
C ARG A 121 -10.73 0.74 -24.28
N PRO A 122 -9.58 0.12 -24.57
CA PRO A 122 -8.71 -0.39 -23.51
C PRO A 122 -8.11 0.77 -22.72
N ASP A 123 -8.02 0.62 -21.40
CA ASP A 123 -7.26 1.55 -20.59
C ASP A 123 -5.78 1.42 -20.97
N VAL A 124 -5.22 2.49 -21.53
CA VAL A 124 -3.80 2.56 -21.87
C VAL A 124 -3.03 2.92 -20.59
N ARG A 125 -2.04 2.11 -20.24
CA ARG A 125 -1.13 2.42 -19.13
C ARG A 125 -0.27 3.63 -19.53
N PRO A 126 -0.19 4.69 -18.72
CA PRO A 126 0.72 5.81 -18.98
C PRO A 126 2.17 5.32 -19.14
N LEU A 127 2.92 5.87 -20.11
CA LEU A 127 4.28 5.40 -20.42
C LEU A 127 5.28 5.70 -19.28
N ASP A 128 5.10 6.84 -18.63
CA ASP A 128 5.83 7.24 -17.43
C ASP A 128 5.52 6.33 -16.23
N HIS A 129 4.24 5.94 -16.04
CA HIS A 129 3.87 4.92 -15.04
C HIS A 129 4.54 3.57 -15.35
N GLN A 130 4.59 3.18 -16.63
CA GLN A 130 5.27 1.96 -17.05
C GLN A 130 6.76 2.01 -16.73
N GLY A 131 7.47 3.07 -17.14
CA GLY A 131 8.90 3.25 -16.85
C GLY A 131 9.19 3.32 -15.34
N PHE A 132 8.31 3.95 -14.57
CA PHE A 132 8.39 3.95 -13.11
C PHE A 132 8.26 2.53 -12.54
N THR A 133 7.27 1.77 -13.01
CA THR A 133 7.04 0.39 -12.58
C THR A 133 8.26 -0.49 -12.86
N ASP A 134 8.79 -0.42 -14.08
CA ASP A 134 9.94 -1.23 -14.50
C ASP A 134 11.19 -0.93 -13.65
N THR A 135 11.41 0.35 -13.32
CA THR A 135 12.54 0.77 -12.49
C THR A 135 12.40 0.32 -11.03
N HIS A 136 11.19 0.36 -10.46
CA HIS A 136 10.98 0.17 -9.03
C HIS A 136 10.50 -1.24 -8.64
N GLN A 137 10.13 -2.08 -9.61
CA GLN A 137 9.59 -3.42 -9.32
C GLN A 137 10.55 -4.27 -8.49
N ALA A 138 11.82 -4.34 -8.90
CA ALA A 138 12.83 -5.12 -8.19
C ALA A 138 13.07 -4.62 -6.75
N PRO A 139 13.41 -3.34 -6.50
CA PRO A 139 13.65 -2.88 -5.14
C PRO A 139 12.41 -2.95 -4.23
N TYR A 140 11.22 -2.67 -4.77
CA TYR A 140 9.98 -2.80 -4.00
C TYR A 140 9.69 -4.25 -3.62
N THR A 141 9.98 -5.19 -4.52
CA THR A 141 9.84 -6.62 -4.24
C THR A 141 10.82 -7.09 -3.17
N SER A 142 12.08 -6.67 -3.23
CA SER A 142 13.08 -7.00 -2.20
C SER A 142 12.66 -6.50 -0.82
N TYR A 143 12.20 -5.25 -0.73
CA TYR A 143 11.70 -4.69 0.54
C TYR A 143 10.47 -5.46 1.06
N ALA A 144 9.51 -5.77 0.19
CA ALA A 144 8.34 -6.53 0.58
C ALA A 144 8.70 -7.96 1.05
N LYS A 145 9.67 -8.63 0.40
CA LYS A 145 10.16 -9.95 0.80
C LYS A 145 10.85 -9.95 2.17
N ALA A 146 11.53 -8.87 2.53
CA ALA A 146 12.16 -8.76 3.85
C ALA A 146 11.14 -8.77 5.00
N LEU A 147 9.90 -8.35 4.74
CA LEU A 147 8.84 -8.19 5.74
C LEU A 147 7.73 -9.24 5.62
N LEU A 148 7.53 -9.82 4.45
CA LEU A 148 6.45 -10.76 4.17
C LEU A 148 6.99 -12.18 4.01
N LEU A 149 6.37 -13.12 4.73
CA LEU A 149 6.81 -14.52 4.86
C LEU A 149 6.89 -15.31 3.54
N THR A 150 6.24 -14.87 2.46
CA THR A 150 6.26 -15.61 1.18
C THR A 150 6.46 -14.69 -0.01
N ASP A 151 7.14 -15.23 -1.03
CA ASP A 151 7.41 -14.55 -2.30
C ASP A 151 6.12 -14.15 -3.02
N GLU A 152 5.07 -14.98 -2.94
CA GLU A 152 3.78 -14.68 -3.55
C GLU A 152 3.13 -13.47 -2.89
N ARG A 153 3.19 -13.35 -1.56
CA ARG A 153 2.64 -12.19 -0.83
C ARG A 153 3.39 -10.92 -1.19
N ALA A 154 4.72 -10.99 -1.29
CA ALA A 154 5.55 -9.86 -1.72
C ALA A 154 5.23 -9.42 -3.15
N ALA A 155 5.17 -10.36 -4.09
CA ALA A 155 4.81 -10.05 -5.47
C ALA A 155 3.40 -9.46 -5.59
N CYS A 156 2.42 -10.01 -4.86
CA CYS A 156 1.05 -9.50 -4.88
C CYS A 156 0.95 -8.06 -4.38
N VAL A 157 1.56 -7.72 -3.23
CA VAL A 157 1.47 -6.36 -2.67
C VAL A 157 2.14 -5.33 -3.58
N VAL A 158 3.25 -5.69 -4.24
CA VAL A 158 3.93 -4.80 -5.18
C VAL A 158 3.08 -4.54 -6.43
N LEU A 159 2.49 -5.60 -7.01
CA LEU A 159 1.60 -5.46 -8.16
C LEU A 159 0.36 -4.61 -7.82
N GLU A 160 -0.24 -4.84 -6.66
CA GLU A 160 -1.36 -4.01 -6.17
C GLU A 160 -0.94 -2.54 -5.99
N THR A 161 0.26 -2.28 -5.44
CA THR A 161 0.77 -0.92 -5.29
C THR A 161 0.87 -0.21 -6.64
N PHE A 162 1.41 -0.87 -7.67
CA PHE A 162 1.47 -0.27 -9.01
C PHE A 162 0.09 -0.09 -9.64
N ASP A 163 -0.87 -0.97 -9.35
CA ASP A 163 -2.25 -0.81 -9.78
C ASP A 163 -2.93 0.40 -9.11
N ILE A 164 -2.70 0.61 -7.81
CA ILE A 164 -3.19 1.78 -7.08
C ILE A 164 -2.53 3.05 -7.61
N LEU A 165 -1.20 3.03 -7.81
CA LEU A 165 -0.47 4.15 -8.42
C LEU A 165 -1.01 4.52 -9.79
N TRP A 166 -1.47 3.54 -10.58
CA TRP A 166 -2.13 3.84 -11.85
C TRP A 166 -3.46 4.58 -11.62
N LEU A 167 -4.25 4.24 -10.58
CA LEU A 167 -5.50 4.94 -10.29
C LEU A 167 -5.28 6.41 -9.87
N CYS A 168 -4.16 6.71 -9.21
CA CYS A 168 -3.82 8.04 -8.70
C CYS A 168 -2.58 8.66 -9.36
N TRP A 169 -2.26 8.27 -10.60
CA TRP A 169 -1.00 8.67 -11.24
C TRP A 169 -0.85 10.19 -11.41
N ASP A 170 -1.92 10.87 -11.81
CA ASP A 170 -1.94 12.34 -11.93
C ASP A 170 -1.64 13.03 -10.59
N GLU A 171 -2.12 12.47 -9.48
CA GLU A 171 -1.84 12.97 -8.13
C GLU A 171 -0.38 12.75 -7.76
N ALA A 172 0.16 11.57 -8.08
CA ALA A 172 1.57 11.27 -7.85
C ALA A 172 2.48 12.24 -8.63
N LEU A 173 2.19 12.49 -9.92
CA LEU A 173 2.90 13.46 -10.76
C LEU A 173 2.79 14.90 -10.26
N GLY A 174 1.64 15.27 -9.66
CA GLY A 174 1.43 16.56 -9.04
C GLY A 174 2.08 16.73 -7.66
N SER A 175 2.60 15.64 -7.07
CA SER A 175 3.28 15.69 -5.77
C SER A 175 4.68 16.31 -5.87
N SER A 176 5.23 16.77 -4.76
CA SER A 176 6.59 17.32 -4.72
C SER A 176 7.68 16.29 -5.02
N ASN A 177 7.37 14.99 -4.88
CA ASN A 177 8.28 13.89 -5.17
C ASN A 177 7.51 12.59 -5.43
N VAL A 178 7.43 12.19 -6.70
CA VAL A 178 6.74 10.97 -7.17
C VAL A 178 7.31 9.71 -6.50
N GLN A 179 8.63 9.60 -6.37
CA GLN A 179 9.28 8.44 -5.72
C GLN A 179 8.87 8.33 -4.25
N ARG A 180 8.86 9.46 -3.52
CA ARG A 180 8.45 9.47 -2.11
C ARG A 180 6.98 9.15 -1.95
N PHE A 181 6.13 9.65 -2.85
CA PHE A 181 4.70 9.32 -2.88
C PHE A 181 4.49 7.81 -3.06
N ALA A 182 5.13 7.23 -4.08
CA ALA A 182 5.07 5.80 -4.37
C ALA A 182 5.64 4.93 -3.25
N TRP A 183 6.77 5.35 -2.65
CA TRP A 183 7.36 4.66 -1.50
C TRP A 183 6.40 4.60 -0.31
N ARG A 184 5.78 5.73 0.04
CA ARG A 184 4.82 5.78 1.15
C ARG A 184 3.62 4.88 0.91
N LEU A 185 3.13 4.85 -0.33
CA LEU A 185 2.05 3.94 -0.71
C LEU A 185 2.49 2.47 -0.56
N LEU A 186 3.63 2.07 -1.15
CA LEU A 186 4.16 0.72 -0.98
C LEU A 186 4.29 0.35 0.50
N ARG A 187 4.97 1.20 1.27
CA ARG A 187 5.25 0.96 2.69
C ARG A 187 3.98 0.75 3.49
N ALA A 188 2.98 1.62 3.33
CA ALA A 188 1.70 1.47 4.01
C ALA A 188 1.03 0.13 3.67
N ARG A 189 1.11 -0.32 2.42
CA ARG A 189 0.52 -1.58 1.95
C ARG A 189 1.28 -2.82 2.46
N VAL A 190 2.60 -2.75 2.55
CA VAL A 190 3.44 -3.79 3.13
C VAL A 190 3.15 -3.89 4.63
N MET A 191 3.22 -2.76 5.36
CA MET A 191 2.99 -2.74 6.81
C MET A 191 1.58 -3.20 7.19
N ALA A 192 0.54 -2.84 6.42
CA ALA A 192 -0.82 -3.34 6.66
C ALA A 192 -0.96 -4.86 6.52
N ARG A 193 0.05 -5.56 6.00
CA ARG A 193 0.11 -7.03 5.84
C ARG A 193 1.22 -7.68 6.66
N THR A 194 2.11 -6.90 7.25
CA THR A 194 3.14 -7.39 8.15
C THR A 194 2.50 -7.67 9.51
N PRO A 195 2.72 -8.85 10.12
CA PRO A 195 2.32 -9.08 11.51
C PRO A 195 3.00 -8.06 12.44
N HIS A 196 2.30 -7.60 13.47
CA HIS A 196 2.86 -6.67 14.45
C HIS A 196 2.82 -7.26 15.86
N ILE A 197 3.84 -6.98 16.66
CA ILE A 197 3.91 -7.23 18.10
C ILE A 197 4.25 -5.90 18.76
N ASP A 198 3.49 -5.48 19.77
CA ASP A 198 3.65 -4.20 20.46
C ASP A 198 3.76 -2.99 19.53
N ASN A 199 2.95 -2.96 18.46
CA ASN A 199 2.97 -1.95 17.39
C ASN A 199 4.24 -1.91 16.52
N HIS A 200 5.13 -2.89 16.63
CA HIS A 200 6.32 -3.04 15.78
C HIS A 200 6.16 -4.17 14.77
N PRO A 201 6.60 -3.99 13.51
CA PRO A 201 6.49 -5.03 12.49
C PRO A 201 7.40 -6.22 12.83
N LEU A 202 6.90 -7.44 12.65
CA LEU A 202 7.68 -8.63 12.89
C LEU A 202 8.57 -8.96 11.67
N LEU A 203 9.89 -8.82 11.82
CA LEU A 203 10.89 -9.17 10.80
C LEU A 203 11.29 -10.66 10.80
N ALA A 204 10.43 -11.55 11.29
CA ALA A 204 10.72 -12.99 11.39
C ALA A 204 11.05 -13.63 10.03
N ALA A 205 10.45 -13.15 8.94
CA ALA A 205 10.76 -13.61 7.58
C ALA A 205 12.27 -13.47 7.28
N ALA A 206 12.86 -12.33 7.62
CA ALA A 206 14.29 -12.06 7.44
C ALA A 206 15.16 -12.92 8.38
N ALA A 207 14.74 -13.11 9.63
CA ALA A 207 15.45 -13.95 10.60
C ALA A 207 15.62 -15.40 10.09
N PHE A 208 14.52 -16.01 9.64
CA PHE A 208 14.55 -17.37 9.12
C PHE A 208 15.28 -17.47 7.79
N ALA A 209 15.16 -16.49 6.90
CA ALA A 209 15.85 -16.48 5.61
C ALA A 209 17.38 -16.44 5.78
N THR A 210 17.87 -15.59 6.69
CA THR A 210 19.31 -15.45 6.99
C THR A 210 19.90 -16.80 7.44
N VAL A 211 19.24 -17.47 8.39
CA VAL A 211 19.68 -18.79 8.89
C VAL A 211 19.47 -19.91 7.85
N ALA A 212 18.42 -19.86 7.03
CA ALA A 212 18.18 -20.87 6.01
C ALA A 212 19.23 -20.83 4.88
N GLN A 213 19.81 -19.66 4.60
CA GLN A 213 20.92 -19.50 3.66
C GLN A 213 22.24 -20.03 4.24
N ASP A 214 22.45 -19.89 5.54
CA ASP A 214 23.61 -20.36 6.27
C ASP A 214 23.48 -21.85 6.65
N ARG A 215 23.65 -22.75 5.68
CA ARG A 215 23.57 -24.20 5.94
C ARG A 215 24.75 -24.69 6.78
N ALA A 216 24.53 -24.84 8.09
CA ALA A 216 25.49 -25.43 9.03
C ALA A 216 25.02 -26.78 9.63
N VAL A 217 25.99 -27.64 9.89
CA VAL A 217 25.92 -29.09 10.18
C VAL A 217 25.45 -29.43 11.61
N ASP A 218 25.31 -28.43 12.50
CA ASP A 218 24.90 -28.62 13.91
C ASP A 218 23.55 -27.92 14.23
N PRO A 219 22.52 -28.68 14.68
CA PRO A 219 21.25 -28.11 15.13
C PRO A 219 21.36 -27.12 16.31
N THR A 220 22.30 -27.32 17.24
CA THR A 220 22.38 -26.49 18.47
C THR A 220 22.91 -25.09 18.16
N ALA A 221 24.02 -25.01 17.41
CA ALA A 221 24.54 -23.74 16.91
C ALA A 221 23.50 -22.98 16.07
N ARG A 222 22.71 -23.71 15.25
CA ARG A 222 21.62 -23.12 14.47
C ARG A 222 20.54 -22.49 15.36
N PHE A 223 20.14 -23.15 16.45
CA PHE A 223 19.15 -22.58 17.38
C PHE A 223 19.67 -21.30 18.05
N ALA A 224 20.93 -21.26 18.47
CA ALA A 224 21.53 -20.06 19.04
C ALA A 224 21.58 -18.90 18.03
N GLN A 225 21.99 -19.17 16.79
CA GLN A 225 22.04 -18.18 15.71
C GLN A 225 20.65 -17.62 15.35
N VAL A 226 19.60 -18.46 15.39
CA VAL A 226 18.21 -17.99 15.25
C VAL A 226 17.84 -17.03 16.38
N GLY A 227 18.22 -17.33 17.63
CA GLY A 227 17.99 -16.46 18.78
C GLY A 227 18.64 -15.08 18.61
N GLU A 228 19.92 -15.04 18.26
CA GLU A 228 20.66 -13.80 18.01
C GLU A 228 20.06 -13.00 16.84
N SER A 229 19.71 -13.68 15.75
CA SER A 229 19.06 -13.05 14.60
C SER A 229 17.72 -12.44 14.98
N LEU A 230 16.89 -13.16 15.75
CA LEU A 230 15.60 -12.65 16.21
C LEU A 230 15.76 -11.41 17.09
N MET A 231 16.76 -11.37 17.98
CA MET A 231 17.05 -10.18 18.80
C MET A 231 17.45 -8.98 17.93
N LEU A 232 18.32 -9.18 16.94
CA LEU A 232 18.71 -8.12 16.01
C LEU A 232 17.49 -7.61 15.22
N PHE A 233 16.67 -8.51 14.68
CA PHE A 233 15.51 -8.13 13.88
C PHE A 233 14.39 -7.49 14.71
N ASP A 234 14.23 -7.85 15.99
CA ASP A 234 13.38 -7.13 16.93
C ASP A 234 13.91 -5.70 17.15
N ALA A 235 15.21 -5.54 17.40
CA ALA A 235 15.81 -4.21 17.56
C ALA A 235 15.65 -3.34 16.29
N VAL A 236 15.78 -3.93 15.09
CA VAL A 236 15.50 -3.25 13.82
C VAL A 236 14.04 -2.82 13.70
N SER A 237 13.09 -3.66 14.14
CA SER A 237 11.65 -3.34 14.10
C SER A 237 11.25 -2.15 14.96
N ARG A 238 12.09 -1.83 15.96
CA ARG A 238 11.88 -0.74 16.92
C ARG A 238 12.53 0.58 16.50
N LEU A 239 13.28 0.59 15.41
CA LEU A 239 13.84 1.82 14.86
C LEU A 239 12.74 2.78 14.39
N PRO A 240 12.98 4.10 14.41
CA PRO A 240 12.12 5.05 13.72
C PRO A 240 11.91 4.68 12.25
N ASP A 241 10.72 4.93 11.70
CA ASP A 241 10.31 4.49 10.36
C ASP A 241 11.36 4.69 9.25
N ASN A 242 11.94 5.89 9.13
CA ASN A 242 12.96 6.16 8.11
C ASN A 242 14.26 5.37 8.34
N GLN A 243 14.66 5.18 9.60
CA GLN A 243 15.85 4.42 9.98
C GLN A 243 15.65 2.93 9.71
N MET A 244 14.48 2.39 10.05
CA MET A 244 14.10 1.01 9.73
C MET A 244 14.11 0.79 8.22
N ASP A 245 13.44 1.65 7.44
CA ASP A 245 13.35 1.51 5.99
C ASP A 245 14.73 1.51 5.32
N VAL A 246 15.61 2.46 5.69
CA VAL A 246 17.00 2.50 5.21
C VAL A 246 17.77 1.25 5.62
N THR A 247 17.59 0.78 6.86
CA THR A 247 18.26 -0.43 7.37
C THR A 247 17.84 -1.67 6.57
N ILE A 248 16.54 -1.84 6.31
CA ILE A 248 16.01 -2.97 5.54
C ILE A 248 16.55 -2.94 4.10
N LEU A 249 16.46 -1.80 3.41
CA LEU A 249 16.93 -1.70 2.02
C LEU A 249 18.43 -1.97 1.92
N ARG A 250 19.22 -1.48 2.87
CA ARG A 250 20.67 -1.61 2.82
C ARG A 250 21.16 -3.01 3.18
N TYR A 251 20.71 -3.54 4.31
CA TYR A 251 21.33 -4.73 4.89
C TYR A 251 20.55 -6.00 4.59
N LEU A 252 19.22 -5.92 4.48
CA LEU A 252 18.39 -7.09 4.18
C LEU A 252 18.18 -7.23 2.66
N CYS A 253 18.15 -6.12 1.93
CA CYS A 253 18.00 -6.13 0.47
C CYS A 253 19.32 -5.93 -0.30
N GLY A 254 20.45 -5.69 0.41
CA GLY A 254 21.78 -5.58 -0.19
C GLY A 254 22.01 -4.33 -1.05
N MET A 255 21.20 -3.28 -0.90
CA MET A 255 21.34 -2.06 -1.70
C MET A 255 22.39 -1.12 -1.13
N ASP A 256 23.14 -0.42 -1.99
CA ASP A 256 23.95 0.69 -1.52
C ASP A 256 23.08 1.89 -1.11
N THR A 257 23.66 2.83 -0.36
CA THR A 257 22.92 3.97 0.19
C THR A 257 22.34 4.91 -0.87
N THR A 258 22.95 4.97 -2.06
CA THR A 258 22.48 5.80 -3.17
C THR A 258 21.20 5.22 -3.74
N VAL A 259 21.22 3.92 -4.08
CA VAL A 259 20.03 3.19 -4.54
C VAL A 259 18.92 3.23 -3.50
N ALA A 260 19.25 3.03 -2.21
CA ALA A 260 18.26 3.14 -1.14
C ALA A 260 17.62 4.54 -1.08
N ALA A 261 18.41 5.61 -1.21
CA ALA A 261 17.89 6.97 -1.20
C ALA A 261 16.93 7.25 -2.38
N GLU A 262 17.27 6.76 -3.58
CA GLU A 262 16.43 6.85 -4.78
C GLU A 262 15.11 6.09 -4.61
N VAL A 263 15.17 4.85 -4.12
CA VAL A 263 13.98 4.01 -3.86
C VAL A 263 13.03 4.65 -2.86
N LEU A 264 13.58 5.26 -1.80
CA LEU A 264 12.81 5.96 -0.76
C LEU A 264 12.28 7.32 -1.21
N GLY A 265 12.82 7.89 -2.30
CA GLY A 265 12.56 9.27 -2.71
C GLY A 265 13.02 10.29 -1.66
N VAL A 266 14.22 10.11 -1.09
CA VAL A 266 14.80 11.03 -0.10
C VAL A 266 16.19 11.51 -0.54
N PRO A 267 16.65 12.68 -0.07
CA PRO A 267 18.03 13.12 -0.32
C PRO A 267 19.04 12.10 0.22
N LEU A 268 20.13 11.87 -0.54
CA LEU A 268 21.22 10.96 -0.12
C LEU A 268 21.79 11.32 1.26
N ALA A 269 21.89 12.62 1.56
CA ALA A 269 22.35 13.08 2.87
C ALA A 269 21.43 12.61 4.02
N SER A 270 20.11 12.61 3.79
CA SER A 270 19.11 12.11 4.75
C SER A 270 19.26 10.60 4.94
N ALA A 271 19.34 9.82 3.86
CA ALA A 271 19.54 8.36 3.94
C ALA A 271 20.84 7.99 4.68
N ARG A 272 21.94 8.73 4.44
CA ARG A 272 23.20 8.55 5.18
C ARG A 272 23.07 8.90 6.65
N SER A 273 22.31 9.95 6.98
CA SER A 273 22.06 10.32 8.37
C SER A 273 21.24 9.26 9.08
N ASP A 274 20.13 8.82 8.47
CA ASP A 274 19.25 7.78 9.00
C ASP A 274 20.01 6.47 9.23
N ASP A 275 20.86 6.04 8.29
CA ASP A 275 21.71 4.85 8.49
C ASP A 275 22.68 4.98 9.69
N ARG A 276 23.33 6.14 9.83
CA ARG A 276 24.27 6.36 10.95
C ARG A 276 23.54 6.36 12.29
N HIS A 277 22.35 6.95 12.34
CA HIS A 277 21.54 6.95 13.55
C HIS A 277 21.02 5.54 13.87
N ALA A 278 20.53 4.81 12.86
CA ALA A 278 20.10 3.42 13.00
C ALA A 278 21.20 2.55 13.61
N LYS A 279 22.42 2.60 13.05
CA LYS A 279 23.59 1.85 13.56
C LYS A 279 23.90 2.18 15.01
N ARG A 280 23.88 3.47 15.37
CA ARG A 280 24.15 3.90 16.75
C ARG A 280 23.10 3.32 17.69
N THR A 281 21.82 3.47 17.37
CA THR A 281 20.71 2.95 18.17
C THR A 281 20.78 1.44 18.31
N LEU A 282 21.02 0.70 17.22
CA LEU A 282 21.17 -0.75 17.27
C LEU A 282 22.36 -1.19 18.15
N THR A 283 23.51 -0.51 18.02
CA THR A 283 24.70 -0.81 18.84
C THR A 283 24.42 -0.59 20.32
N GLU A 284 23.74 0.52 20.66
CA GLU A 284 23.35 0.82 22.05
C GLU A 284 22.35 -0.22 22.59
N THR A 285 21.31 -0.55 21.83
CA THR A 285 20.27 -1.51 22.25
C THR A 285 20.83 -2.92 22.43
N LEU A 286 21.67 -3.39 21.50
CA LEU A 286 22.24 -4.74 21.57
C LEU A 286 23.28 -4.87 22.68
N ASN A 287 24.15 -3.87 22.86
CA ASN A 287 25.11 -3.85 23.98
C ASN A 287 24.45 -3.85 25.35
N LEU A 288 23.23 -3.29 25.47
CA LEU A 288 22.46 -3.35 26.72
C LEU A 288 21.93 -4.75 27.02
N HIS A 289 21.64 -5.55 25.98
CA HIS A 289 21.21 -6.94 26.13
C HIS A 289 22.36 -7.89 26.46
N ASP A 290 23.58 -7.61 25.96
CA ASP A 290 24.78 -8.44 26.18
C ASP A 290 25.42 -8.26 27.59
N ARG A 291 24.92 -7.34 28.43
CA ARG A 291 25.44 -7.19 29.80
C ARG A 291 24.93 -8.33 30.70
N PRO A 292 25.80 -9.19 31.26
CA PRO A 292 25.39 -10.23 32.19
C PRO A 292 25.03 -9.59 33.53
N GLY A 293 23.74 -9.32 33.76
CA GLY A 293 23.29 -8.77 35.05
C GLY A 293 21.92 -8.10 35.12
N GLY A 294 21.02 -8.31 34.16
CA GLY A 294 19.65 -7.76 34.22
C GLY A 294 18.63 -8.78 34.73
N ALA A 295 18.72 -9.18 36.00
CA ALA A 295 17.57 -9.74 36.70
C ALA A 295 16.60 -8.63 37.12
N SER A 296 15.29 -8.89 37.03
CA SER A 296 14.12 -8.09 37.47
C SER A 296 13.60 -7.12 36.39
N LEU A 297 12.31 -7.11 36.00
CA LEU A 297 11.06 -7.66 36.52
C LEU A 297 10.20 -8.22 35.38
#